data_AF-A0A662N4D6-F1
#
_entry.id   AF-A0A662N4D6-F1
#
_cell.length_a   1.000
_cell.length_b   1.000
_cell.length_c   1.000
_cell.angle_alpha   90.00
_cell.angle_beta   90.00
_cell.angle_gamma   90.00
#
_symmetry.space_group_name_H-M   'P 1'
#
loop_
_entity.id
_entity.type
_entity.pdbx_description
1 polymer ?
#
loop_
_entity_poly.entity_id
_entity_poly.type
_entity_poly.pdbx_seq_one_letter_code
_entity_poly.pdbx_strand_id
1 'polypeptide(L)'
;MKRPKRKRGTQTSPFGVPGRINHDSTPFYSSRLYEGLPQEKRVKYKENPIPPEILDKIFCKSSEKMEELPDNSVHLMVTSPPYNVGKEYDE
;
A
#
# COMPACT_ATOMS: atom_id res chain seq x y z
N MET A 1 -30.05 -3.26 -22.58
CA MET A 1 -29.81 -2.68 -21.24
C MET A 1 -28.71 -1.62 -21.32
N LYS A 2 -28.96 -0.37 -20.91
CA LYS A 2 -27.93 0.69 -20.85
C LYS A 2 -27.02 0.45 -19.64
N ARG A 3 -25.70 0.33 -19.85
CA ARG A 3 -24.72 0.23 -18.75
C ARG A 3 -24.77 1.51 -17.89
N PRO A 4 -24.74 1.42 -16.55
CA PRO A 4 -24.72 2.60 -15.69
C PRO A 4 -23.47 3.43 -15.97
N LYS A 5 -23.63 4.76 -16.08
CA LYS A 5 -22.48 5.68 -16.20
C LYS A 5 -21.63 5.53 -14.95
N ARG A 6 -20.36 5.13 -15.11
CA ARG A 6 -19.38 5.12 -14.00
C ARG A 6 -19.32 6.52 -13.38
N LYS A 7 -19.46 6.61 -12.05
CA LYS A 7 -19.18 7.84 -11.33
C LYS A 7 -17.73 8.22 -11.60
N ARG A 8 -17.48 9.46 -12.02
CA ARG A 8 -16.11 9.96 -12.17
C ARG A 8 -15.44 9.96 -10.80
N GLY A 9 -14.17 9.58 -10.77
CA GLY A 9 -13.35 9.69 -9.58
C GLY A 9 -13.24 11.13 -9.09
N THR A 10 -12.75 11.29 -7.87
CA THR A 10 -12.54 12.59 -7.23
C THR A 10 -11.09 13.03 -7.42
N GLN A 11 -10.79 14.30 -7.26
CA GLN A 11 -9.42 14.81 -7.29
C GLN A 11 -9.29 15.94 -6.26
N THR A 12 -8.06 16.33 -5.95
CA THR A 12 -7.81 17.42 -5.01
C THR A 12 -8.48 18.71 -5.48
N SER A 13 -9.23 19.38 -4.58
CA SER A 13 -9.88 20.67 -4.82
C SER A 13 -8.94 21.80 -4.39
N PRO A 14 -8.93 22.95 -5.07
CA PRO A 14 -8.20 24.14 -4.61
C PRO A 14 -8.66 24.61 -3.22
N PHE A 15 -9.95 24.42 -2.89
CA PHE A 15 -10.55 24.83 -1.62
C PHE A 15 -11.62 23.84 -1.14
N GLY A 16 -11.82 23.78 0.18
CA GLY A 16 -12.82 22.91 0.80
C GLY A 16 -12.45 21.42 0.76
N VAL A 17 -13.41 20.55 1.12
CA VAL A 17 -13.20 19.10 1.19
C VAL A 17 -13.96 18.41 0.05
N PRO A 18 -13.28 17.95 -1.02
CA PRO A 18 -13.92 17.15 -2.06
C PRO A 18 -14.22 15.73 -1.56
N GLY A 19 -15.02 14.98 -2.33
CA GLY A 19 -15.22 13.55 -2.07
C GLY A 19 -13.90 12.75 -2.17
N ARG A 20 -13.90 11.53 -1.62
CA ARG A 20 -12.75 10.60 -1.64
C ARG A 20 -13.03 9.30 -2.39
N ILE A 21 -13.86 9.37 -3.43
CA ILE A 21 -14.26 8.22 -4.23
C ILE A 21 -13.31 8.12 -5.41
N ASN A 22 -12.56 7.02 -5.53
CA ASN A 22 -11.60 6.80 -6.63
C ASN A 22 -10.76 8.07 -6.86
N HIS A 23 -10.04 8.48 -5.82
CA HIS A 23 -9.38 9.78 -5.76
C HIS A 23 -8.07 9.78 -6.55
N ASP A 24 -7.94 10.70 -7.51
CA ASP A 24 -6.70 10.97 -8.23
C ASP A 24 -5.85 11.96 -7.45
N SER A 25 -4.78 11.46 -6.82
CA SER A 25 -3.80 12.24 -6.08
C SER A 25 -2.65 12.77 -6.95
N THR A 26 -2.65 12.51 -8.26
CA THR A 26 -1.58 12.97 -9.18
C THR A 26 -1.32 14.48 -9.05
N PRO A 27 -2.33 15.38 -9.00
CA PRO A 27 -2.07 16.82 -8.87
C PRO A 27 -1.37 17.21 -7.57
N PHE A 28 -1.63 16.48 -6.47
CA PHE A 28 -1.02 16.74 -5.17
C PHE A 28 0.46 16.38 -5.16
N TYR A 29 0.80 15.17 -5.60
CA TYR A 29 2.20 14.71 -5.65
C TYR A 29 3.01 15.37 -6.78
N SER A 30 2.35 15.95 -7.78
CA SER A 30 3.00 16.77 -8.83
C SER A 30 3.21 18.23 -8.41
N SER A 31 2.87 18.62 -7.17
CA SER A 31 3.00 19.99 -6.70
C SER A 31 4.46 20.37 -6.40
N ARG A 32 4.75 21.67 -6.38
CA ARG A 32 6.09 22.23 -6.08
C ARG A 32 6.68 21.74 -4.75
N LEU A 33 5.84 21.33 -3.80
CA LEU A 33 6.29 20.76 -2.53
C LEU A 33 7.20 19.53 -2.73
N TYR A 34 7.01 18.78 -3.82
CA TYR A 34 7.71 17.54 -4.12
C TYR A 34 8.81 17.68 -5.18
N GLU A 35 9.09 18.88 -5.68
CA GLU A 35 9.99 19.12 -6.83
C GLU A 35 11.44 18.65 -6.60
N GLY A 36 11.91 18.69 -5.35
CA GLY A 36 13.25 18.22 -4.96
C GLY A 36 13.31 16.79 -4.39
N LEU A 37 12.16 16.10 -4.33
CA LEU A 37 12.09 14.74 -3.79
C LEU A 37 12.25 13.70 -4.91
N PRO A 38 12.75 12.48 -4.60
CA PRO A 38 12.79 11.39 -5.57
C PRO A 38 11.42 11.17 -6.20
N GLN A 39 11.36 11.30 -7.52
CA GLN A 39 10.13 11.09 -8.28
C GLN A 39 9.85 9.59 -8.42
N GLU A 40 8.56 9.25 -8.44
CA GLU A 40 8.12 7.88 -8.70
C GLU A 40 8.59 7.43 -10.08
N LYS A 41 9.22 6.25 -10.14
CA LYS A 41 9.59 5.63 -11.41
C LYS A 41 8.46 4.71 -11.83
N ARG A 42 8.05 4.81 -13.10
CA ARG A 42 7.19 3.80 -13.71
C ARG A 42 7.96 2.49 -13.79
N VAL A 43 7.71 1.61 -12.85
CA VAL A 43 8.22 0.25 -12.83
C VAL A 43 7.23 -0.68 -13.51
N LYS A 44 7.74 -1.78 -14.08
CA LYS A 44 6.87 -2.83 -14.61
C LYS A 44 6.12 -3.46 -13.45
N TYR A 45 4.79 -3.50 -13.54
CA TYR A 45 3.99 -4.25 -12.58
C TYR A 45 4.37 -5.73 -12.60
N LYS A 46 4.65 -6.28 -11.42
CA LYS A 46 5.00 -7.69 -11.22
C LYS A 46 4.21 -8.18 -10.02
N GLU A 47 3.47 -9.27 -10.22
CA GLU A 47 2.75 -9.98 -9.17
C GLU A 47 3.08 -11.45 -9.35
N ASN A 48 3.62 -12.07 -8.30
CA ASN A 48 3.97 -13.49 -8.32
C ASN A 48 2.93 -14.27 -7.51
N PRO A 49 2.35 -15.36 -8.05
CA PRO A 49 1.44 -16.18 -7.29
C PRO A 49 2.17 -16.89 -6.15
N ILE A 50 1.48 -17.05 -5.03
CA ILE A 50 1.97 -17.86 -3.91
C ILE A 50 1.72 -19.35 -4.25
N PRO A 51 2.73 -20.23 -4.14
CA PRO A 51 2.55 -21.66 -4.32
C PRO A 51 1.46 -22.21 -3.39
N PRO A 52 0.51 -23.04 -3.87
CA PRO A 52 -0.57 -23.58 -3.05
C PRO A 52 -0.07 -24.34 -1.82
N GLU A 53 1.13 -24.90 -1.90
CA GLU A 53 1.74 -25.71 -0.84
C GLU A 53 2.15 -24.89 0.38
N ILE A 54 2.20 -23.55 0.28
CA ILE A 54 2.58 -22.66 1.38
C ILE A 54 1.46 -21.72 1.83
N LEU A 55 0.29 -21.78 1.16
CA LEU A 55 -0.90 -21.06 1.59
C LEU A 55 -1.45 -21.63 2.90
N ASP A 56 -2.08 -20.76 3.68
CA ASP A 56 -2.76 -21.10 4.94
C ASP A 56 -1.86 -21.82 5.96
N LYS A 57 -0.56 -21.49 5.96
CA LYS A 57 0.44 -22.03 6.89
C LYS A 57 0.93 -20.99 7.88
N ILE A 58 1.32 -21.48 9.06
CA ILE A 58 2.00 -20.71 10.09
C ILE A 58 3.50 -20.97 9.98
N PHE A 59 4.28 -19.92 9.77
CA PHE A 59 5.73 -19.97 9.77
C PHE A 59 6.27 -19.37 11.07
N CYS A 60 6.93 -20.18 11.90
CA CYS A 60 7.58 -19.73 13.12
C CYS A 60 8.95 -19.10 12.80
N LYS A 61 8.93 -17.88 12.22
CA LYS A 61 10.11 -17.15 11.78
C LYS A 61 10.03 -15.68 12.13
N SER A 62 11.17 -14.98 12.04
CA SER A 62 11.16 -13.52 11.99
C SER A 62 10.53 -13.05 10.68
N SER A 63 9.70 -12.00 10.75
CA SER A 63 9.13 -11.35 9.56
C SER A 63 10.21 -10.73 8.65
N GLU A 64 11.42 -10.54 9.16
CA GLU A 64 12.58 -10.10 8.39
C GLU A 64 13.14 -11.20 7.47
N LYS A 65 12.77 -12.47 7.69
CA LYS A 65 13.31 -13.65 6.99
C LYS A 65 12.19 -14.62 6.57
N MET A 66 11.45 -14.23 5.54
CA MET A 66 10.33 -14.99 4.96
C MET A 66 10.67 -15.53 3.57
N GLU A 67 11.74 -16.33 3.48
CA GLU A 67 12.31 -16.86 2.22
C GLU A 67 11.34 -17.76 1.43
N GLU A 68 10.33 -18.30 2.10
CA GLU A 68 9.27 -19.10 1.49
C GLU A 68 8.32 -18.27 0.63
N LEU A 69 8.15 -16.98 0.94
CA LEU A 69 7.25 -16.11 0.21
C LEU A 69 7.96 -15.54 -1.03
N PRO A 70 7.42 -15.74 -2.24
CA PRO A 70 7.99 -15.12 -3.43
C PRO A 70 7.93 -13.59 -3.36
N ASP A 71 8.93 -12.91 -3.92
CA ASP A 71 8.89 -11.45 -4.09
C ASP A 71 7.60 -11.01 -4.80
N ASN A 72 7.04 -9.87 -4.42
CA ASN A 72 5.83 -9.29 -5.05
C ASN A 72 4.60 -10.21 -5.02
N SER A 73 4.40 -10.97 -3.93
CA SER A 73 3.25 -11.87 -3.77
C SER A 73 2.25 -11.44 -2.67
N VAL A 74 2.65 -10.52 -1.80
CA VAL A 74 1.84 -10.06 -0.64
C VAL A 74 1.18 -8.71 -0.95
N HIS A 75 -0.14 -8.64 -0.77
CA HIS A 75 -0.93 -7.42 -1.00
C HIS A 75 -1.28 -6.65 0.27
N LEU A 76 -1.44 -7.36 1.39
CA LEU A 76 -1.79 -6.80 2.69
C LEU A 76 -1.02 -7.53 3.77
N MET A 77 -0.45 -6.76 4.69
CA MET A 77 0.20 -7.27 5.89
C MET A 77 -0.45 -6.62 7.11
N VAL A 78 -0.89 -7.43 8.06
CA VAL A 78 -1.41 -6.96 9.35
C VAL A 78 -0.40 -7.35 10.42
N THR A 79 0.11 -6.36 11.14
CA THR A 79 1.12 -6.58 12.20
C THR A 79 0.79 -5.78 13.44
N SER A 80 1.21 -6.30 14.58
CA SER A 80 1.21 -5.60 15.87
C SER A 80 2.66 -5.58 16.41
N PRO A 81 3.57 -4.83 15.77
CA PRO A 81 4.95 -4.77 16.23
C PRO A 81 4.98 -4.18 17.66
N PRO A 82 6.04 -4.45 18.43
CA PRO A 82 6.19 -3.84 19.74
C PRO A 82 6.23 -2.33 19.58
N TYR A 83 5.26 -1.64 20.17
CA TYR A 83 5.28 -0.20 20.25
C TYR A 83 6.19 0.17 21.41
N ASN A 84 7.29 0.86 21.13
CA ASN A 84 8.17 1.40 22.16
C ASN A 84 7.49 2.59 22.87
N VAL A 85 6.44 2.30 23.65
CA VAL A 85 5.60 3.29 24.34
C VAL A 85 6.11 3.60 25.75
N GLY A 86 7.39 3.31 26.03
CA GLY A 86 8.00 3.54 27.35
C GLY A 86 7.26 2.83 28.49
N LYS A 87 6.68 1.67 28.21
CA LYS A 87 6.09 0.78 29.22
C LYS A 87 7.09 -0.30 29.59
N GLU A 88 7.02 -0.80 30.83
CA GLU A 88 7.88 -1.83 31.43
C GLU A 88 8.01 -3.09 30.55
N TYR A 89 8.87 -2.99 29.54
CA TYR A 89 9.41 -4.09 28.74
C TYR A 89 10.93 -3.89 28.57
N ASP A 90 11.52 -2.95 29.33
CA ASP A 90 12.94 -2.57 29.33
C ASP A 90 13.73 -3.34 30.41
N GLU A 91 13.35 -4.58 30.72
CA GLU A 91 14.20 -5.52 31.47
C GLU A 91 14.98 -6.43 30.52
#